data_AF-A0A0N4UPT2-F1
#
_entry.id   AF-A0A0N4UPT2-F1
#
_cell.length_a   1.000
_cell.length_b   1.000
_cell.length_c   1.000
_cell.angle_alpha   90.00
_cell.angle_beta   90.00
_cell.angle_gamma   90.00
#
_symmetry.space_group_name_H-M   'P 1'
#
loop_
_entity.id
_entity.type
_entity.pdbx_description
1 polymer ?
#
loop_
_entity_poly.entity_id
_entity_poly.type
_entity_poly.pdbx_seq_one_letter_code
_entity_poly.pdbx_strand_id
1 'polypeptide(L)'
;MDEFINLQLFLALTMFLTTIIAGLAPIKLLTSIKRNKEGNKTSSFLSLLSCFAGGVFLATCFLDLQPHVNMKFRKFNEQWNLKIKYPLPDLLVCIGFFAVYLLEEIFVRLFSTINNTGGSSEQIKSKRCSLEINKGKEVGILQSITFTVAMSFHSILEGIALGVQDDKAGILTLFFSLFIHKGIESFTVGLQISKSNPEKIKMVTIIAIIYSFMTPMGSLAGVFIRVIYCFSQT
;
A
#
# COMPACT_ATOMS: atom_id res chain seq x y z
N MET A 1 -22.31 11.69 20.33
CA MET A 1 -21.66 10.56 19.61
C MET A 1 -21.99 10.61 18.13
N ASP A 2 -23.26 10.82 17.76
CA ASP A 2 -23.71 10.86 16.36
C ASP A 2 -23.01 11.89 15.50
N GLU A 3 -22.72 13.09 16.02
CA GLU A 3 -22.01 14.12 15.25
C GLU A 3 -20.60 13.66 14.82
N PHE A 4 -19.86 12.99 15.70
CA PHE A 4 -18.53 12.46 15.38
C PHE A 4 -18.61 11.31 14.38
N ILE A 5 -19.60 10.42 14.52
CA ILE A 5 -19.83 9.31 13.58
C ILE A 5 -20.16 9.85 12.20
N ASN A 6 -21.08 10.81 12.09
CA ASN A 6 -21.47 11.42 10.83
C ASN A 6 -20.29 12.12 10.15
N LEU A 7 -19.47 12.83 10.93
CA LEU A 7 -18.23 13.43 10.43
C LEU A 7 -17.27 12.35 9.90
N GLN A 8 -17.01 11.29 10.66
CA GLN A 8 -16.09 10.21 10.23
C GLN A 8 -16.59 9.48 8.98
N LEU A 9 -17.89 9.25 8.84
CA LEU A 9 -18.48 8.65 7.64
C LEU A 9 -18.31 9.56 6.42
N PHE A 10 -18.57 10.85 6.58
CA PHE A 10 -18.36 11.84 5.51
C PHE A 10 -16.89 11.90 5.08
N LEU A 11 -15.96 11.90 6.05
CA LEU A 11 -14.52 11.90 5.80
C LEU A 11 -14.04 10.59 5.15
N ALA A 12 -14.57 9.44 5.57
CA ALA A 12 -14.29 8.15 4.95
C ALA A 12 -14.76 8.12 3.49
N LEU A 13 -15.93 8.68 3.18
CA LEU A 13 -16.45 8.77 1.81
C LEU A 13 -15.59 9.69 0.93
N THR A 14 -15.15 10.83 1.45
CA THR A 14 -14.24 11.73 0.72
C THR A 14 -12.88 11.08 0.46
N MET A 15 -12.34 10.32 1.43
CA MET A 15 -11.14 9.50 1.23
C MET A 15 -11.34 8.44 0.16
N PHE A 16 -12.48 7.74 0.17
CA PHE A 16 -12.80 6.75 -0.86
C PHE A 16 -12.75 7.34 -2.26
N LEU A 17 -13.44 8.47 -2.48
CA LEU A 17 -13.51 9.12 -3.78
C LEU A 17 -12.13 9.61 -4.25
N THR A 18 -11.37 10.25 -3.37
CA THR A 18 -10.03 10.72 -3.72
C THR A 18 -9.05 9.59 -3.97
N THR A 19 -9.13 8.50 -3.21
CA THR A 19 -8.32 7.30 -3.41
C THR A 19 -8.61 6.66 -4.76
N ILE A 20 -9.88 6.56 -5.18
CA ILE A 20 -10.24 6.05 -6.51
C ILE A 20 -9.67 6.95 -7.61
N ILE A 21 -9.88 8.27 -7.52
CA ILE A 21 -9.44 9.22 -8.54
C ILE A 21 -7.92 9.15 -8.70
N ALA A 22 -7.19 9.19 -7.59
CA ALA A 22 -5.74 9.12 -7.58
C ALA A 22 -5.22 7.75 -8.05
N GLY A 23 -5.87 6.65 -7.67
CA GLY A 23 -5.46 5.29 -8.05
C GLY A 23 -5.73 4.94 -9.51
N LEU A 24 -6.74 5.56 -10.12
CA LEU A 24 -7.05 5.40 -11.55
C LEU A 24 -6.28 6.40 -12.45
N ALA A 25 -5.74 7.49 -11.88
CA ALA A 25 -4.97 8.48 -12.64
C ALA A 25 -3.77 7.87 -13.40
N PRO A 26 -2.94 6.98 -12.82
CA PRO A 26 -1.85 6.31 -13.52
C PRO A 26 -2.31 5.50 -14.74
N ILE A 27 -3.49 4.88 -14.70
CA ILE A 27 -4.03 4.11 -15.82
C ILE A 27 -4.26 5.03 -17.03
N LYS A 28 -4.95 6.16 -16.80
CA LYS A 28 -5.20 7.16 -17.85
C LYS A 28 -3.91 7.80 -18.34
N LEU A 29 -2.96 8.07 -17.44
CA LEU A 29 -1.65 8.60 -17.76
C LEU A 29 -0.87 7.64 -18.68
N LEU A 30 -0.75 6.37 -18.29
CA LEU A 30 -0.05 5.34 -19.06
C LEU A 30 -0.71 5.08 -20.42
N THR A 31 -2.05 5.05 -20.46
CA THR A 31 -2.80 4.85 -21.71
C THR A 31 -2.64 6.05 -22.65
N SER A 32 -2.69 7.27 -22.12
CA SER A 32 -2.47 8.50 -22.89
C SER A 32 -1.06 8.55 -23.48
N ILE A 33 -0.05 8.15 -22.70
CA ILE A 33 1.33 8.15 -23.15
C ILE A 33 1.57 7.07 -24.22
N LYS A 34 1.05 5.83 -24.05
CA LYS A 34 1.16 4.76 -25.06
C LYS A 34 0.65 5.19 -26.43
N ARG A 35 -0.38 6.05 -26.48
CA ARG A 35 -0.94 6.58 -27.72
C ARG A 35 0.03 7.52 -28.46
N ASN A 36 0.93 8.19 -27.76
CA ASN A 36 1.73 9.28 -28.32
C ASN A 36 3.04 8.84 -29.03
N LYS A 37 3.26 7.53 -29.24
CA LYS A 37 4.42 6.90 -29.93
C LYS A 37 5.85 7.35 -29.54
N GLU A 38 6.06 8.34 -28.67
CA GLU A 38 7.37 8.72 -28.13
C GLU A 38 7.81 7.74 -27.02
N GLY A 39 8.24 6.55 -27.43
CA GLY A 39 8.62 5.46 -26.52
C GLY A 39 9.77 5.80 -25.55
N ASN A 40 10.75 6.62 -25.96
CA ASN A 40 11.94 6.87 -25.13
C ASN A 40 11.71 7.86 -23.97
N LYS A 41 10.94 8.95 -24.17
CA LYS A 41 10.64 9.87 -23.06
C LYS A 41 9.72 9.23 -22.02
N THR A 42 8.88 8.30 -22.47
CA THR A 42 7.92 7.58 -21.64
C THR A 42 8.58 6.79 -20.52
N SER A 43 9.59 5.98 -20.85
CA SER A 43 10.26 5.13 -19.85
C SER A 43 10.97 5.97 -18.79
N SER A 44 11.63 7.06 -19.20
CA SER A 44 12.30 7.98 -18.28
C SER A 44 11.32 8.72 -17.36
N PHE A 45 10.18 9.16 -17.88
CA PHE A 45 9.17 9.82 -17.05
C PHE A 45 8.54 8.85 -16.04
N LEU A 46 8.29 7.61 -16.45
CA LEU A 46 7.77 6.57 -15.56
C LEU A 46 8.78 6.15 -14.49
N SER A 47 10.08 6.10 -14.80
CA SER A 47 11.10 5.85 -13.78
C SER A 47 11.19 6.99 -12.77
N LEU A 48 11.05 8.25 -13.21
CA LEU A 48 10.99 9.40 -12.31
C LEU A 48 9.79 9.32 -11.37
N LEU A 49 8.60 8.98 -11.88
CA LEU A 49 7.42 8.77 -11.04
C LEU A 49 7.57 7.61 -10.06
N SER A 50 8.16 6.48 -10.49
CA SER A 50 8.46 5.36 -9.60
C SER A 50 9.46 5.75 -8.50
N CYS A 51 10.49 6.53 -8.83
CA CYS A 51 11.49 6.98 -7.86
C CYS A 51 10.90 8.02 -6.89
N PHE A 52 10.11 8.97 -7.40
CA PHE A 52 9.37 9.93 -6.58
C PHE A 52 8.45 9.22 -5.59
N ALA A 53 7.67 8.25 -6.06
CA ALA A 53 6.80 7.44 -5.23
C ALA A 53 7.57 6.72 -4.11
N GLY A 54 8.70 6.09 -4.45
CA GLY A 54 9.59 5.48 -3.45
C GLY A 54 10.11 6.46 -2.41
N GLY A 55 10.45 7.69 -2.82
CA GLY A 55 10.88 8.77 -1.93
C GLY A 55 9.79 9.22 -0.96
N VAL A 56 8.55 9.39 -1.44
CA VAL A 56 7.41 9.74 -0.58
C VAL A 56 7.13 8.62 0.42
N PHE A 57 7.15 7.35 -0.02
CA PHE A 57 6.98 6.21 0.89
C PHE A 57 8.03 6.15 2.00
N LEU A 58 9.30 6.40 1.64
CA LEU A 58 10.38 6.43 2.61
C LEU A 58 10.20 7.60 3.60
N ALA A 59 9.75 8.76 3.11
CA ALA A 59 9.45 9.92 3.95
C ALA A 59 8.29 9.63 4.91
N THR A 60 7.18 9.05 4.44
CA THR A 60 6.05 8.64 5.30
C THR A 60 6.50 7.64 6.36
N CYS A 61 7.33 6.66 5.99
CA CYS A 61 7.86 5.68 6.93
C CYS A 61 8.67 6.33 8.06
N PHE A 62 9.63 7.20 7.74
CA PHE A 62 10.53 7.77 8.75
C PHE A 62 10.00 9.01 9.47
N LEU A 63 9.18 9.83 8.81
CA LEU A 63 8.73 11.11 9.37
C LEU A 63 7.34 11.02 10.01
N ASP A 64 6.48 10.12 9.52
CA ASP A 64 5.13 9.96 10.06
C ASP A 64 5.02 8.70 10.92
N LEU A 65 5.30 7.53 10.34
CA LEU A 65 5.08 6.25 11.03
C LEU A 65 6.06 6.04 12.18
N GLN A 66 7.37 6.15 11.94
CA GLN A 66 8.39 5.83 12.94
C GLN A 66 8.28 6.67 14.22
N PRO A 67 8.14 8.02 14.15
CA PRO A 67 8.04 8.84 15.35
C PRO A 67 6.77 8.54 16.14
N HIS A 68 5.68 8.26 15.45
CA HIS A 68 4.39 7.99 16.08
C HIS A 68 4.38 6.65 16.83
N VAL A 69 4.97 5.59 16.24
CA VAL A 69 5.11 4.29 16.91
C VAL A 69 6.05 4.39 18.10
N ASN A 70 7.18 5.09 17.97
CA ASN A 70 8.12 5.29 19.07
C ASN A 70 7.50 6.10 20.22
N MET A 71 6.72 7.13 19.92
CA MET A 71 6.00 7.90 20.93
C MET A 71 4.95 7.04 21.65
N LYS A 72 4.16 6.25 20.93
CA LYS A 72 3.15 5.35 21.51
C LYS A 72 3.79 4.25 22.36
N PHE A 73 4.89 3.67 21.90
CA PHE A 73 5.62 2.66 22.64
C PHE A 73 6.19 3.21 23.95
N ARG A 74 6.73 4.44 23.95
CA ARG A 74 7.21 5.08 25.18
C ARG A 74 6.09 5.28 26.20
N LYS A 75 4.93 5.77 25.77
CA LYS A 75 3.74 5.90 26.63
C LYS A 75 3.28 4.55 27.19
N PHE A 76 3.30 3.49 26.38
CA PHE A 76 2.98 2.14 26.82
C PHE A 76 3.97 1.63 27.90
N ASN A 77 5.27 1.84 27.69
CA ASN A 77 6.32 1.45 28.62
C ASN A 77 6.15 2.16 29.99
N GLU A 78 5.83 3.46 29.96
CA GLU A 78 5.55 4.27 31.15
C GLU A 78 4.28 3.80 31.88
N GLN A 79 3.19 3.56 31.15
CA GLN A 79 1.89 3.16 31.74
C GLN A 79 1.94 1.80 32.42
N TRP A 80 2.66 0.84 31.86
CA TRP A 80 2.79 -0.53 32.41
C TRP A 80 4.02 -0.70 33.30
N ASN A 81 4.75 0.39 33.57
CA ASN A 81 5.99 0.40 34.34
C ASN A 81 7.03 -0.63 33.85
N LEU A 82 6.96 -0.95 32.56
CA LEU A 82 7.91 -1.81 31.88
C LEU A 82 9.15 -0.96 31.62
N LYS A 83 10.33 -1.41 32.05
CA LYS A 83 11.61 -0.70 31.81
C LYS A 83 12.30 -1.24 30.56
N ILE A 84 11.54 -1.45 29.48
CA ILE A 84 12.14 -1.96 28.24
C ILE A 84 12.89 -0.82 27.56
N LYS A 85 14.21 -0.86 27.64
CA LYS A 85 15.11 0.15 27.04
C LYS A 85 15.44 -0.15 25.57
N TYR A 86 15.12 -1.36 25.11
CA TYR A 86 15.41 -1.83 23.76
C TYR A 86 14.39 -1.25 22.75
N PRO A 87 14.82 -0.78 21.56
CA PRO A 87 13.94 -0.20 20.55
C PRO A 87 13.13 -1.28 19.81
N LEU A 88 12.15 -1.85 20.52
CA LEU A 88 11.22 -2.85 19.99
C LEU A 88 10.50 -2.39 18.70
N PRO A 89 10.02 -1.14 18.57
CA PRO A 89 9.43 -0.65 17.34
C PRO A 89 10.36 -0.77 16.12
N ASP A 90 11.62 -0.35 16.27
CA ASP A 90 12.61 -0.37 15.19
C ASP A 90 12.94 -1.83 14.80
N LEU A 91 13.06 -2.74 15.77
CA LEU A 91 13.23 -4.18 15.50
C LEU A 91 12.03 -4.75 14.73
N LEU A 92 10.81 -4.38 15.10
CA LEU A 92 9.60 -4.85 14.43
C LEU A 92 9.55 -4.39 12.96
N VAL A 93 10.01 -3.17 12.68
CA VAL A 93 10.17 -2.67 11.30
C VAL A 93 11.17 -3.52 10.51
N CYS A 94 12.32 -3.87 11.11
CA CYS A 94 13.29 -4.76 10.46
C CYS A 94 12.69 -6.14 10.16
N ILE A 95 11.95 -6.72 11.11
CA ILE A 95 11.26 -8.00 10.92
C ILE A 95 10.26 -7.91 9.77
N GLY A 96 9.47 -6.83 9.70
CA GLY A 96 8.53 -6.60 8.59
C GLY A 96 9.21 -6.54 7.23
N PHE A 97 10.34 -5.83 7.13
CA PHE A 97 11.13 -5.73 5.89
C PHE A 97 11.65 -7.10 5.43
N PHE A 98 12.22 -7.88 6.36
CA PHE A 98 12.69 -9.24 6.04
C PHE A 98 11.55 -10.18 5.68
N ALA A 99 10.38 -10.05 6.32
CA ALA A 99 9.22 -10.88 6.02
C ALA A 99 8.69 -10.62 4.59
N VAL A 100 8.62 -9.37 4.15
CA VAL A 100 8.23 -9.03 2.77
C VAL A 100 9.26 -9.56 1.78
N TYR A 101 10.56 -9.40 2.05
CA TYR A 101 11.62 -9.94 1.20
C TYR A 101 11.55 -11.47 1.09
N LEU A 102 11.36 -12.18 2.20
CA LEU A 102 11.20 -13.63 2.20
C LEU A 102 9.95 -14.06 1.43
N LEU A 103 8.83 -13.35 1.56
CA LEU A 103 7.64 -13.62 0.77
C LEU A 103 7.92 -13.50 -0.73
N GLU A 104 8.57 -12.42 -1.17
CA GLU A 104 8.93 -12.22 -2.57
C GLU A 104 9.83 -13.36 -3.08
N GLU A 105 10.88 -13.72 -2.33
CA GLU A 105 11.82 -14.79 -2.72
C GLU A 105 11.14 -16.17 -2.75
N ILE A 106 10.29 -16.49 -1.76
CA ILE A 106 9.53 -17.75 -1.73
C ILE A 106 8.61 -17.85 -2.95
N PHE A 107 7.88 -16.78 -3.27
CA PHE A 107 6.98 -16.77 -4.43
C PHE A 107 7.75 -16.99 -5.74
N VAL A 108 8.88 -16.31 -5.93
CA VAL A 108 9.72 -16.48 -7.14
C VAL A 108 10.28 -17.89 -7.26
N ARG A 109 10.70 -18.51 -6.14
CA ARG A 109 11.20 -19.90 -6.13
C ARG A 109 10.11 -20.92 -6.42
N LEU A 110 8.93 -20.77 -5.81
CA LEU A 110 7.77 -21.63 -6.06
C LEU A 110 7.38 -21.61 -7.53
N PHE A 111 7.29 -20.42 -8.13
CA PHE A 111 6.93 -20.27 -9.54
C PHE A 111 8.02 -20.82 -10.49
N SER A 112 9.29 -20.59 -10.17
CA SER A 112 10.41 -21.13 -10.95
C SER A 112 10.47 -22.66 -10.94
N THR A 113 10.05 -23.29 -9.83
CA THR A 113 10.03 -24.76 -9.71
C THR A 113 8.98 -25.38 -10.62
N ILE A 114 7.82 -24.74 -10.78
CA ILE A 114 6.71 -25.24 -11.61
C ILE A 114 7.06 -25.24 -13.11
N ASN A 115 7.87 -24.28 -13.57
CA ASN A 115 8.14 -24.09 -15.00
C ASN A 115 9.33 -24.91 -15.56
N ASN A 116 10.14 -25.57 -14.73
CA ASN A 116 11.42 -26.16 -15.16
C ASN A 116 11.38 -27.64 -15.62
N THR A 117 10.20 -28.26 -15.68
CA THR A 117 10.05 -29.64 -16.17
C THR A 117 9.99 -29.71 -17.70
N GLY A 118 11.16 -29.71 -18.37
CA GLY A 118 11.35 -30.39 -19.67
C GLY A 118 11.91 -29.57 -20.86
N GLY A 119 13.00 -30.06 -21.48
CA GLY A 119 13.33 -29.81 -22.91
C GLY A 119 14.83 -29.70 -23.30
N SER A 120 15.20 -30.35 -24.42
CA SER A 120 16.55 -30.57 -24.99
C SER A 120 17.28 -29.37 -25.67
N SER A 121 18.61 -29.50 -25.77
CA SER A 121 19.69 -28.47 -25.89
C SER A 121 19.60 -27.32 -26.92
N GLU A 122 18.97 -27.44 -28.09
CA GLU A 122 18.90 -26.30 -29.04
C GLU A 122 17.66 -25.44 -28.85
N GLN A 123 16.53 -26.05 -28.47
CA GLN A 123 15.39 -25.30 -27.97
C GLN A 123 15.75 -24.55 -26.68
N ILE A 124 16.76 -25.01 -25.91
CA ILE A 124 17.15 -24.40 -24.64
C ILE A 124 17.53 -22.93 -24.81
N LYS A 125 18.21 -22.48 -25.87
CA LYS A 125 18.66 -21.06 -25.93
C LYS A 125 17.50 -20.09 -26.17
N SER A 126 16.62 -20.41 -27.11
CA SER A 126 15.38 -19.62 -27.37
C SER A 126 14.40 -19.75 -26.20
N LYS A 127 14.23 -20.96 -25.66
CA LYS A 127 13.40 -21.23 -24.48
C LYS A 127 13.94 -20.57 -23.21
N ARG A 128 15.26 -20.41 -23.07
CA ARG A 128 15.90 -19.70 -21.95
C ARG A 128 15.67 -18.19 -22.05
N CYS A 129 15.80 -17.59 -23.23
CA CYS A 129 15.50 -16.17 -23.43
C CYS A 129 14.02 -15.86 -23.13
N SER A 130 13.09 -16.69 -23.61
CA SER A 130 11.67 -16.53 -23.30
C SER A 130 11.34 -16.84 -21.83
N LEU A 131 12.03 -17.79 -21.19
CA LEU A 131 11.96 -18.03 -19.74
C LEU A 131 12.43 -16.82 -18.94
N GLU A 132 13.55 -16.19 -19.30
CA GLU A 132 14.04 -15.00 -18.59
C GLU A 132 13.09 -13.81 -18.75
N ILE A 133 12.54 -13.59 -19.95
CA ILE A 133 11.54 -12.54 -20.18
C ILE A 133 10.26 -12.82 -19.37
N ASN A 134 9.75 -14.05 -19.40
CA ASN A 134 8.56 -14.43 -18.61
C ASN A 134 8.84 -14.33 -17.12
N LYS A 135 10.01 -14.78 -16.65
CA LYS A 135 10.43 -14.65 -15.25
C LYS A 135 10.51 -13.19 -14.82
N GLY A 136 11.09 -12.31 -15.64
CA GLY A 136 11.13 -10.87 -15.36
C GLY A 136 9.73 -10.25 -15.28
N LYS A 137 8.82 -10.64 -16.18
CA LYS A 137 7.43 -10.20 -16.15
C LYS A 137 6.67 -10.71 -14.92
N GLU A 138 6.85 -11.97 -14.56
CA GLU A 138 6.24 -12.58 -13.37
C GLU A 138 6.77 -11.95 -12.08
N VAL A 139 8.07 -11.72 -11.96
CA VAL A 139 8.67 -11.01 -10.82
C VAL A 139 8.06 -9.61 -10.68
N GLY A 140 7.94 -8.86 -11.77
CA GLY A 140 7.30 -7.53 -11.72
C GLY A 140 5.83 -7.59 -11.29
N ILE A 141 5.07 -8.58 -11.78
CA ILE A 141 3.68 -8.79 -11.37
C ILE A 141 3.61 -9.14 -9.87
N LEU A 142 4.43 -10.07 -9.40
CA LEU A 142 4.49 -10.47 -8.00
C LEU A 142 4.84 -9.29 -7.10
N GLN A 143 5.87 -8.51 -7.43
CA GLN A 143 6.23 -7.28 -6.72
C GLN A 143 5.06 -6.31 -6.64
N SER A 144 4.33 -6.11 -7.74
CA SER A 144 3.15 -5.23 -7.74
C SER A 144 2.02 -5.75 -6.84
N ILE A 145 1.79 -7.07 -6.81
CA ILE A 145 0.75 -7.69 -5.98
C ILE A 145 1.14 -7.62 -4.50
N THR A 146 2.36 -8.06 -4.16
CA THR A 146 2.87 -8.02 -2.78
C THR A 146 2.84 -6.60 -2.23
N PHE A 147 3.30 -5.62 -3.02
CA PHE A 147 3.21 -4.20 -2.68
C PHE A 147 1.76 -3.76 -2.42
N THR A 148 0.82 -4.13 -3.30
CA THR A 148 -0.60 -3.77 -3.15
C THR A 148 -1.21 -4.39 -1.89
N VAL A 149 -0.88 -5.63 -1.57
CA VAL A 149 -1.35 -6.31 -0.35
C VAL A 149 -0.82 -5.59 0.89
N ALA A 150 0.48 -5.32 0.95
CA ALA A 150 1.09 -4.60 2.06
C ALA A 150 0.43 -3.22 2.28
N MET A 151 0.25 -2.46 1.19
CA MET A 151 -0.43 -1.16 1.24
C MET A 151 -1.91 -1.26 1.65
N SER A 152 -2.59 -2.36 1.30
CA SER A 152 -3.98 -2.58 1.72
C SER A 152 -4.08 -2.76 3.24
N PHE A 153 -3.18 -3.54 3.84
CA PHE A 153 -3.10 -3.67 5.29
C PHE A 153 -2.81 -2.32 5.97
N HIS A 154 -1.86 -1.55 5.42
CA HIS A 154 -1.57 -0.20 5.90
C HIS A 154 -2.83 0.68 5.91
N SER A 155 -3.57 0.67 4.80
CA SER A 155 -4.81 1.44 4.62
C SER A 155 -5.91 1.07 5.62
N ILE A 156 -6.05 -0.21 5.96
CA ILE A 156 -7.01 -0.66 6.98
C ILE A 156 -6.62 -0.09 8.35
N LEU A 157 -5.34 -0.17 8.72
CA LEU A 157 -4.86 0.29 10.02
C LEU A 157 -5.00 1.81 10.19
N GLU A 158 -4.71 2.57 9.14
CA GLU A 158 -4.97 4.02 9.09
C GLU A 158 -6.45 4.34 9.24
N GLY A 159 -7.31 3.61 8.54
CA GLY A 159 -8.75 3.74 8.66
C GLY A 159 -9.20 3.54 10.10
N ILE A 160 -8.74 2.47 10.76
CA ILE A 160 -9.06 2.19 12.17
C ILE A 160 -8.61 3.34 13.07
N ALA A 161 -7.40 3.89 12.83
CA ALA A 161 -6.88 5.02 13.60
C ALA A 161 -7.75 6.29 13.46
N LEU A 162 -8.29 6.55 12.27
CA LEU A 162 -9.24 7.65 12.03
C LEU A 162 -10.60 7.38 12.70
N GLY A 163 -11.08 6.14 12.63
CA GLY A 163 -12.39 5.73 13.18
C GLY A 163 -12.46 5.73 14.71
N VAL A 164 -11.34 5.48 15.39
CA VAL A 164 -11.29 5.44 16.86
C VAL A 164 -11.19 6.82 17.52
N GLN A 165 -10.87 7.88 16.77
CA GLN A 165 -10.79 9.24 17.33
C GLN A 165 -12.11 9.66 18.00
N ASP A 166 -12.04 10.33 19.14
CA ASP A 166 -13.18 10.72 19.97
C ASP A 166 -13.43 12.24 20.03
N ASP A 167 -12.56 13.04 19.42
CA ASP A 167 -12.71 14.49 19.34
C ASP A 167 -12.60 15.03 17.89
N LYS A 168 -13.19 16.20 17.63
CA LYS A 168 -13.24 16.79 16.28
C LYS A 168 -11.85 17.21 15.79
N ALA A 169 -11.00 17.70 16.67
CA ALA A 169 -9.67 18.16 16.30
C ALA A 169 -8.80 16.98 15.88
N GLY A 170 -8.79 15.89 16.67
CA GLY A 170 -8.12 14.63 16.34
C GLY A 170 -8.59 14.05 15.01
N ILE A 171 -9.92 13.99 14.79
CA ILE A 171 -10.50 13.53 13.51
C ILE A 171 -9.99 14.39 12.34
N LEU A 172 -10.07 15.72 12.43
CA LEU A 172 -9.68 16.62 11.34
C LEU A 172 -8.17 16.61 11.09
N THR A 173 -7.35 16.61 12.15
CA THR A 173 -5.89 16.55 12.03
C THR A 173 -5.45 15.25 11.35
N LEU A 174 -5.99 14.11 11.77
CA LEU A 174 -5.70 12.84 11.09
C LEU A 174 -6.23 12.84 9.66
N PHE A 175 -7.44 13.35 9.42
CA PHE A 175 -7.98 13.42 8.07
C PHE A 175 -7.10 14.23 7.12
N PHE A 176 -6.65 15.43 7.49
CA PHE A 176 -5.80 16.23 6.60
C PHE A 176 -4.43 15.59 6.36
N SER A 177 -3.85 14.96 7.38
CA SER A 177 -2.62 14.18 7.22
C SER A 177 -2.83 13.05 6.22
N LEU A 178 -3.85 12.21 6.46
CA LEU A 178 -4.24 11.10 5.58
C LEU A 178 -4.54 11.58 4.17
N PHE A 179 -5.23 12.71 3.99
CA PHE A 179 -5.72 13.14 2.69
C PHE A 179 -4.58 13.36 1.71
N ILE A 180 -3.50 13.99 2.21
CA ILE A 180 -2.33 14.33 1.41
C ILE A 180 -1.57 13.06 1.02
N HIS A 181 -1.20 12.22 2.00
CA HIS A 181 -0.39 11.05 1.67
C HIS A 181 -1.23 9.96 0.98
N LYS A 182 -2.51 9.81 1.31
CA LYS A 182 -3.37 8.77 0.72
C LYS A 182 -3.56 8.92 -0.78
N GLY A 183 -3.66 10.16 -1.25
CA GLY A 183 -3.67 10.45 -2.68
C GLY A 183 -2.39 9.95 -3.36
N ILE A 184 -1.23 10.21 -2.78
CA ILE A 184 0.07 9.81 -3.33
C ILE A 184 0.26 8.29 -3.27
N GLU A 185 -0.15 7.66 -2.16
CA GLU A 185 -0.11 6.21 -2.01
C GLU A 185 -0.96 5.52 -3.06
N SER A 186 -2.21 5.98 -3.24
CA SER A 186 -3.12 5.40 -4.23
C SER A 186 -2.58 5.56 -5.65
N PHE A 187 -2.05 6.74 -5.97
CA PHE A 187 -1.37 6.97 -7.24
C PHE A 187 -0.21 6.00 -7.44
N THR A 188 0.58 5.76 -6.40
CA THR A 188 1.73 4.84 -6.48
C THR A 188 1.29 3.39 -6.69
N VAL A 189 0.31 2.91 -5.91
CA VAL A 189 -0.27 1.57 -6.08
C VAL A 189 -0.81 1.42 -7.50
N GLY A 190 -1.60 2.38 -7.97
CA GLY A 190 -2.11 2.41 -9.34
C GLY A 190 -0.99 2.38 -10.38
N LEU A 191 0.08 3.15 -10.20
CA LEU A 191 1.23 3.20 -11.10
C LEU A 191 1.97 1.86 -11.15
N GLN A 192 2.26 1.27 -10.00
CA GLN A 192 3.03 0.03 -9.89
C GLN A 192 2.30 -1.15 -10.55
N ILE A 193 0.99 -1.28 -10.31
CA ILE A 193 0.17 -2.34 -10.93
C ILE A 193 0.01 -2.08 -12.43
N SER A 194 -0.28 -0.84 -12.84
CA SER A 194 -0.49 -0.49 -14.26
C SER A 194 0.77 -0.71 -15.09
N LYS A 195 1.94 -0.37 -14.55
CA LYS A 195 3.25 -0.56 -15.19
C LYS A 195 3.59 -2.05 -15.33
N SER A 196 3.28 -2.85 -14.32
CA SER A 196 3.56 -4.29 -14.31
C SER A 196 2.56 -5.11 -15.14
N ASN A 197 1.36 -4.57 -15.36
CA ASN A 197 0.27 -5.24 -16.08
C ASN A 197 -0.34 -4.36 -17.20
N PRO A 198 0.46 -3.90 -18.18
CA PRO A 198 0.03 -2.88 -19.14
C PRO A 198 -1.08 -3.35 -20.10
N GLU A 199 -1.30 -4.66 -20.24
CA GLU A 199 -2.32 -5.26 -21.09
C GLU A 199 -3.66 -5.46 -20.35
N LYS A 200 -3.65 -5.49 -19.00
CA LYS A 200 -4.78 -5.96 -18.17
C LYS A 200 -5.49 -4.84 -17.43
N ILE A 201 -5.81 -3.74 -18.12
CA ILE A 201 -6.40 -2.53 -17.51
C ILE A 201 -7.62 -2.85 -16.62
N LYS A 202 -8.50 -3.78 -17.04
CA LYS A 202 -9.66 -4.20 -16.23
C LYS A 202 -9.26 -4.74 -14.85
N MET A 203 -8.22 -5.57 -14.80
CA MET A 203 -7.69 -6.11 -13.54
C MET A 203 -7.13 -4.99 -12.67
N VAL A 204 -6.38 -4.07 -13.26
CA VAL A 204 -5.80 -2.92 -12.56
C VAL A 204 -6.91 -2.04 -11.95
N THR A 205 -7.96 -1.74 -12.71
CA THR A 205 -9.10 -0.98 -12.23
C THR A 205 -9.80 -1.68 -11.06
N ILE A 206 -9.99 -3.01 -11.14
CA ILE A 206 -10.61 -3.78 -10.04
C ILE A 206 -9.74 -3.70 -8.79
N ILE A 207 -8.42 -3.89 -8.89
CA ILE A 207 -7.52 -3.81 -7.74
C ILE A 207 -7.52 -2.40 -7.13
N ALA A 208 -7.50 -1.34 -7.95
CA ALA A 208 -7.56 0.04 -7.47
C ALA A 208 -8.87 0.34 -6.72
N ILE A 209 -10.00 -0.19 -7.20
CA ILE A 209 -11.30 -0.06 -6.50
C ILE A 209 -11.26 -0.80 -5.16
N ILE A 210 -10.80 -2.05 -5.15
CA ILE A 210 -10.67 -2.85 -3.92
C ILE A 210 -9.78 -2.12 -2.91
N TYR A 211 -8.61 -1.63 -3.33
CA TYR A 211 -7.70 -0.85 -2.50
C TYR A 211 -8.38 0.39 -1.90
N SER A 212 -9.19 1.09 -2.69
CA SER A 212 -9.89 2.30 -2.25
C SER A 212 -10.89 2.03 -1.13
N PHE A 213 -11.49 0.83 -1.09
CA PHE A 213 -12.41 0.42 -0.01
C PHE A 213 -11.72 0.10 1.31
N MET A 214 -10.40 -0.12 1.33
CA MET A 214 -9.68 -0.55 2.54
C MET A 214 -9.73 0.49 3.66
N THR A 215 -9.59 1.78 3.32
CA THR A 215 -9.61 2.87 4.32
C THR A 215 -11.00 3.11 4.92
N PRO A 216 -12.08 3.23 4.11
CA PRO A 216 -13.44 3.29 4.67
C PRO A 216 -13.78 2.09 5.52
N MET A 217 -13.39 0.89 5.10
CA MET A 217 -13.61 -0.34 5.86
C MET A 217 -12.89 -0.30 7.22
N GLY A 218 -11.63 0.14 7.24
CA GLY A 218 -10.90 0.38 8.48
C GLY A 218 -11.57 1.42 9.38
N SER A 219 -12.04 2.54 8.82
CA SER A 219 -12.73 3.60 9.56
C SER A 219 -14.02 3.10 10.20
N LEU A 220 -14.83 2.34 9.45
CA LEU A 220 -16.04 1.70 9.98
C LEU A 220 -15.71 0.74 11.13
N ALA A 221 -14.67 -0.08 10.99
CA ALA A 221 -14.22 -0.96 12.06
C ALA A 221 -13.75 -0.18 13.29
N GLY A 222 -13.02 0.93 13.10
CA GLY A 222 -12.59 1.82 14.20
C GLY A 222 -13.77 2.46 14.94
N VAL A 223 -14.79 2.94 14.21
CA VAL A 223 -16.02 3.47 14.81
C VAL A 223 -16.74 2.40 15.61
N PHE A 224 -16.85 1.18 15.06
CA PHE A 224 -17.49 0.06 15.74
C PHE A 224 -16.76 -0.29 17.05
N ILE A 225 -15.43 -0.33 17.05
CA ILE A 225 -14.62 -0.55 18.26
C ILE A 225 -14.88 0.55 19.29
N ARG A 226 -14.93 1.83 18.87
CA ARG A 226 -15.22 2.95 19.77
C ARG A 226 -16.60 2.84 20.41
N VAL A 227 -17.62 2.47 19.63
CA VAL A 227 -18.99 2.28 20.12
C VAL A 227 -19.05 1.17 21.18
N ILE A 228 -18.41 0.02 20.92
CA ILE A 228 -18.33 -1.08 21.89
C ILE A 228 -17.63 -0.63 23.17
N TYR A 229 -16.49 0.05 23.04
CA TYR A 229 -15.73 0.52 24.19
C TYR A 229 -16.55 1.48 25.07
N CYS A 230 -17.28 2.40 24.44
CA CYS A 230 -18.13 3.34 25.17
C CYS A 230 -19.32 2.63 25.85
N PHE A 231 -19.90 1.61 25.21
CA PHE A 231 -20.99 0.82 25.79
C PHE A 231 -20.52 0.01 27.00
N SER A 232 -19.29 -0.51 26.97
CA SER A 232 -18.70 -1.26 28.09
C SER A 232 -18.39 -0.39 29.32
N GLN A 233 -18.36 0.94 29.19
CA GLN A 233 -18.13 1.86 30.32
C GLN A 233 -19.43 2.38 30.99
N THR A 234 -20.58 2.16 30.36
CA THR A 234 -21.92 2.45 30.93
C THR A 234 -22.49 1.25 31.65
#